data_AF-A0A7J5EJ02-F1
#
_entry.id   AF-A0A7J5EJ02-F1
#
_cell.length_a   1.000
_cell.length_b   1.000
_cell.length_c   1.000
_cell.angle_alpha   90.00
_cell.angle_beta   90.00
_cell.angle_gamma   90.00
#
_symmetry.space_group_name_H-M   'P 1'
#
loop_
_entity.id
_entity.type
_entity.pdbx_description
1 polymer ?
#
loop_
_entity_poly.entity_id
_entity_poly.type
_entity_poly.pdbx_seq_one_letter_code
_entity_poly.pdbx_strand_id
1 'polypeptide(L)'
;MTSLIILSGLLVAGGASVYLMTAETRSTGYTAMSRRALFCAEGGLAMARPVVAANHSTWNDVLDGDPSNDPPWYPIAGYLEANATGTPDFTVTLKDNDDELPPLSNDPNQDNDLMVFLVSKCTRYPEHPRTVMQLVEYTAAGHTYRNQAGQGGFNTGNTN
;
A
#
# COMPACT_ATOMS: atom_id res chain seq x y z
N MET A 1 -29.19 6.66 -54.97
CA MET A 1 -29.76 6.03 -53.75
C MET A 1 -28.74 5.10 -53.08
N THR A 2 -28.02 4.26 -53.84
CA THR A 2 -26.94 3.39 -53.36
C THR A 2 -25.79 4.09 -52.64
N SER A 3 -25.33 5.26 -53.11
CA SER A 3 -24.22 5.99 -52.49
C SER A 3 -24.52 6.46 -51.05
N LEU A 4 -25.78 6.81 -50.77
CA LEU A 4 -26.24 7.28 -49.46
C LEU A 4 -26.30 6.12 -48.44
N ILE A 5 -26.65 4.92 -48.90
CA ILE A 5 -26.66 3.68 -48.09
C ILE A 5 -25.23 3.27 -47.71
N ILE A 6 -24.29 3.40 -48.64
CA ILE A 6 -22.87 3.11 -48.37
C ILE A 6 -22.30 4.10 -47.36
N LEU A 7 -22.60 5.40 -47.52
CA LEU A 7 -22.10 6.44 -46.61
C LEU A 7 -22.62 6.27 -45.18
N SER A 8 -23.92 6.00 -45.01
CA SER A 8 -24.52 5.78 -43.69
C SER A 8 -24.01 4.48 -43.05
N GLY A 9 -23.81 3.43 -43.83
CA GLY A 9 -23.17 2.19 -43.37
C GLY A 9 -21.75 2.42 -42.84
N LEU A 10 -20.91 3.17 -43.56
CA LEU A 10 -19.57 3.52 -43.11
C LEU A 10 -19.57 4.38 -41.84
N LEU A 11 -20.50 5.33 -41.73
CA LEU A 11 -20.62 6.20 -40.55
C LEU A 11 -21.00 5.41 -39.30
N VAL A 12 -21.95 4.46 -39.41
CA VAL A 12 -22.36 3.61 -38.29
C VAL A 12 -21.23 2.65 -37.89
N ALA A 13 -20.58 2.00 -38.87
CA ALA A 13 -19.48 1.09 -38.60
C ALA A 13 -18.25 1.82 -37.99
N GLY A 14 -17.93 3.01 -38.50
CA GLY A 14 -16.88 3.89 -37.97
C GLY A 14 -17.20 4.42 -36.57
N GLY A 15 -18.45 4.82 -36.32
CA GLY A 15 -18.88 5.25 -34.99
C GLY A 15 -18.81 4.13 -33.95
N ALA A 16 -19.25 2.92 -34.32
CA ALA A 16 -19.20 1.75 -33.44
C ALA A 16 -17.76 1.33 -33.12
N SER A 17 -16.85 1.37 -34.10
CA SER A 17 -15.44 1.02 -33.86
C SER A 17 -14.74 2.01 -32.93
N VAL A 18 -14.94 3.32 -33.11
CA VAL A 18 -14.40 4.35 -32.20
C VAL A 18 -14.98 4.20 -30.79
N TYR A 19 -16.26 3.89 -30.66
CA TYR A 19 -16.89 3.64 -29.36
C TYR A 19 -16.25 2.44 -28.64
N LEU A 20 -16.04 1.32 -29.34
CA LEU A 20 -15.40 0.14 -28.76
C LEU A 20 -13.94 0.43 -28.37
N MET A 21 -13.17 1.10 -29.23
CA MET A 21 -11.78 1.48 -28.92
C MET A 21 -11.68 2.37 -27.68
N THR A 22 -12.59 3.34 -27.54
CA THR A 22 -12.61 4.21 -26.35
C THR A 22 -13.03 3.47 -25.08
N ALA A 23 -13.98 2.54 -25.17
CA ALA A 23 -14.37 1.68 -24.06
C ALA A 23 -13.22 0.77 -23.59
N GLU A 24 -12.51 0.14 -24.53
CA GLU A 24 -11.34 -0.69 -24.23
C GLU A 24 -10.20 0.13 -23.62
N THR A 25 -9.90 1.30 -24.20
CA THR A 25 -8.84 2.20 -23.67
C THR A 25 -9.13 2.62 -22.24
N ARG A 26 -10.39 2.91 -21.90
CA ARG A 26 -10.80 3.23 -20.53
C ARG A 26 -10.58 2.03 -19.60
N SER A 27 -11.01 0.83 -20.02
CA SER A 27 -10.82 -0.41 -19.23
C SER A 27 -9.34 -0.70 -18.96
N THR A 28 -8.49 -0.62 -19.98
CA THR A 28 -7.04 -0.80 -19.84
C THR A 28 -6.42 0.29 -18.96
N GLY A 29 -6.87 1.55 -19.10
CA GLY A 29 -6.45 2.65 -18.24
C GLY A 29 -6.76 2.39 -16.77
N TYR A 30 -7.98 1.94 -16.46
CA TYR A 30 -8.40 1.62 -15.09
C TYR A 30 -7.58 0.49 -14.47
N THR A 31 -7.32 -0.59 -15.23
CA THR A 31 -6.50 -1.71 -14.73
C THR A 31 -5.05 -1.30 -14.53
N ALA A 32 -4.47 -0.50 -15.42
CA ALA A 32 -3.12 0.03 -15.28
C ALA A 32 -2.98 0.94 -14.05
N MET A 33 -3.92 1.87 -13.84
CA MET A 33 -3.92 2.75 -12.66
C MET A 33 -4.08 1.95 -11.35
N SER A 34 -4.99 0.98 -11.35
CA SER A 34 -5.18 0.09 -10.18
C SER A 34 -3.90 -0.66 -9.82
N ARG A 35 -3.13 -1.16 -10.81
CA ARG A 35 -1.85 -1.84 -10.56
C ARG A 35 -0.81 -0.88 -9.99
N ARG A 36 -0.72 0.34 -10.53
CA ARG A 36 0.20 1.38 -10.02
C ARG A 36 -0.12 1.77 -8.58
N ALA A 37 -1.41 1.93 -8.25
CA ALA A 37 -1.83 2.21 -6.88
C ALA A 37 -1.51 1.06 -5.92
N LEU A 38 -1.63 -0.19 -6.37
CA LEU A 38 -1.22 -1.35 -5.58
C LEU A 38 0.29 -1.34 -5.31
N PHE A 39 1.13 -1.17 -6.34
CA PHE A 39 2.59 -1.07 -6.18
C PHE A 39 3.02 0.08 -5.27
N CYS A 40 2.29 1.20 -5.33
CA CYS A 40 2.49 2.33 -4.44
C CYS A 40 2.22 1.97 -2.97
N ALA A 41 1.12 1.28 -2.69
CA ALA A 41 0.83 0.80 -1.33
C ALA A 41 1.84 -0.26 -0.86
N GLU A 42 2.23 -1.20 -1.73
CA GLU A 42 3.27 -2.20 -1.42
C GLU A 42 4.64 -1.55 -1.15
N GLY A 43 5.01 -0.52 -1.90
CA GLY A 43 6.22 0.27 -1.67
C GLY A 43 6.19 0.96 -0.31
N GLY A 44 5.04 1.48 0.10
CA GLY A 44 4.84 2.02 1.45
C GLY A 44 5.05 0.98 2.55
N LEU A 45 4.53 -0.25 2.39
CA LEU A 45 4.79 -1.33 3.34
C LEU A 45 6.28 -1.68 3.40
N ALA A 46 6.94 -1.82 2.25
CA ALA A 46 8.35 -2.15 2.19
C ALA A 46 9.22 -1.14 2.96
N MET A 47 8.89 0.15 2.86
CA MET A 47 9.58 1.22 3.60
C MET A 47 9.22 1.28 5.08
N ALA A 48 7.96 1.04 5.44
CA ALA A 48 7.51 1.15 6.83
C ALA A 48 8.02 0.01 7.71
N ARG A 49 8.11 -1.22 7.19
CA ARG A 49 8.53 -2.41 7.96
C ARG A 49 9.77 -2.23 8.85
N PRO A 50 10.93 -1.78 8.34
CA PRO A 50 12.11 -1.60 9.18
C PRO A 50 11.94 -0.51 10.24
N VAL A 51 11.19 0.55 9.94
CA VAL A 51 10.91 1.65 10.89
C VAL A 51 10.03 1.15 12.02
N VAL A 52 8.94 0.43 11.69
CA VAL A 52 8.00 -0.10 12.68
C VAL A 52 8.69 -1.14 13.57
N ALA A 53 9.46 -2.07 13.00
CA ALA A 53 10.20 -3.07 13.78
C ALA A 53 11.25 -2.44 14.71
N ALA A 54 11.92 -1.37 14.28
CA ALA A 54 12.90 -0.66 15.10
C ALA A 54 12.28 0.07 16.30
N ASN A 55 10.97 0.38 16.26
CA ASN A 55 10.26 1.13 17.29
C ASN A 55 9.15 0.30 17.97
N HIS A 56 9.32 -1.02 18.05
CA HIS A 56 8.34 -1.92 18.70
C HIS A 56 8.03 -1.56 20.16
N SER A 57 8.97 -0.93 20.87
CA SER A 57 8.74 -0.51 22.25
C SER A 57 7.74 0.64 22.41
N THR A 58 7.40 1.35 21.32
CA THR A 58 6.45 2.48 21.32
C THR A 58 5.19 2.17 20.52
N TRP A 59 4.88 0.89 20.25
CA TRP A 59 3.66 0.54 19.50
C TRP A 59 2.39 0.88 20.27
N ASN A 60 2.36 0.65 21.58
CA ASN A 60 1.20 1.00 22.40
C ASN A 60 0.93 2.51 22.43
N ASP A 61 1.97 3.34 22.37
CA ASP A 61 1.82 4.81 22.26
C ASP A 61 1.19 5.23 20.92
N VAL A 62 1.28 4.38 19.89
CA VAL A 62 0.69 4.63 18.56
C VAL A 62 -0.74 4.06 18.47
N LEU A 63 -1.01 2.97 19.18
CA LEU A 63 -2.29 2.27 19.16
C LEU A 63 -3.33 2.93 20.06
N ASP A 64 -2.93 3.71 21.07
CA ASP A 64 -3.82 4.33 22.06
C ASP A 64 -4.86 5.33 21.49
N GLY A 65 -4.65 5.77 20.25
CA GLY A 65 -5.54 6.67 19.54
C GLY A 65 -5.42 8.14 19.98
N ASP A 66 -4.38 8.51 20.73
CA ASP A 66 -4.04 9.88 21.09
C ASP A 66 -2.89 10.40 20.18
N PRO A 67 -3.18 11.28 19.20
CA PRO A 67 -2.13 11.81 18.33
C PRO A 67 -1.14 12.75 19.03
N SER A 68 -1.36 13.09 20.31
CA SER A 68 -0.53 14.07 21.03
C SER A 68 0.74 13.48 21.65
N ASN A 69 0.76 12.17 21.89
CA ASN A 69 1.91 11.39 22.36
C ASN A 69 2.50 10.46 21.29
N ASP A 70 1.94 10.48 20.06
CA ASP A 70 2.48 9.77 18.92
C ASP A 70 4.00 10.04 18.74
N PRO A 71 4.83 8.98 18.60
CA PRO A 71 6.26 9.13 18.42
C PRO A 71 6.60 9.75 17.05
N PRO A 72 7.75 10.47 16.91
CA PRO A 72 8.07 11.22 15.69
C PRO A 72 8.19 10.42 14.39
N TRP A 73 8.29 9.08 14.47
CA TRP A 73 8.33 8.21 13.30
C TRP A 73 6.93 7.92 12.71
N TYR A 74 5.87 8.26 13.44
CA TYR A 74 4.47 8.00 13.10
C TYR A 74 3.68 9.30 12.87
N PRO A 75 2.69 9.33 11.95
CA PRO A 75 2.42 8.34 10.91
C PRO A 75 3.52 8.30 9.85
N ILE A 76 3.75 7.12 9.27
CA ILE A 76 4.78 6.97 8.24
C ILE A 76 4.22 7.45 6.91
N ALA A 77 4.80 8.49 6.33
CA ALA A 77 4.46 8.98 5.00
C ALA A 77 5.72 9.17 4.16
N GLY A 78 5.63 8.89 2.86
CA GLY A 78 6.80 8.99 1.99
C GLY A 78 6.48 9.04 0.51
N TYR A 79 7.53 8.97 -0.30
CA TYR A 79 7.49 9.06 -1.74
C TYR A 79 8.12 7.82 -2.37
N LEU A 80 7.69 7.45 -3.58
CA LEU A 80 8.29 6.35 -4.32
C LEU A 80 9.58 6.78 -5.02
N GLU A 81 9.66 8.05 -5.43
CA GLU A 81 10.85 8.61 -6.08
C GLU A 81 11.82 9.26 -5.09
N ALA A 82 13.11 9.04 -5.33
CA ALA A 82 14.17 9.75 -4.62
C ALA A 82 14.09 11.26 -4.90
N ASN A 83 14.17 12.08 -3.85
CA ASN A 83 14.11 13.55 -3.89
C ASN A 83 12.76 14.16 -4.32
N ALA A 84 11.67 13.38 -4.28
CA ALA A 84 10.35 13.94 -4.46
C ALA A 84 10.01 14.96 -3.36
N THR A 85 9.24 15.98 -3.72
CA THR A 85 8.79 17.06 -2.82
C THR A 85 7.29 17.25 -2.97
N GLY A 86 6.59 17.65 -1.89
CA GLY A 86 5.18 18.01 -1.94
C GLY A 86 4.30 17.08 -1.10
N THR A 87 3.27 16.50 -1.72
CA THR A 87 2.35 15.56 -1.06
C THR A 87 2.91 14.13 -1.13
N PRO A 88 2.98 13.39 -0.02
CA PRO A 88 3.40 12.00 -0.01
C PRO A 88 2.58 11.10 -0.93
N ASP A 89 3.22 10.10 -1.52
CA ASP A 89 2.60 9.12 -2.40
C ASP A 89 1.81 8.04 -1.65
N PHE A 90 2.19 7.78 -0.40
CA PHE A 90 1.54 6.82 0.49
C PHE A 90 1.61 7.26 1.95
N THR A 91 0.74 6.65 2.75
CA THR A 91 0.73 6.74 4.22
C THR A 91 0.59 5.35 4.80
N VAL A 92 1.31 5.04 5.87
CA VAL A 92 1.22 3.76 6.59
C VAL A 92 0.84 4.02 8.04
N THR A 93 -0.17 3.30 8.51
CA THR A 93 -0.64 3.30 9.90
C THR A 93 -0.47 1.93 10.54
N LEU A 94 -0.50 1.87 11.86
CA LEU A 94 -0.54 0.62 12.61
C LEU A 94 -1.98 0.27 12.97
N LYS A 95 -2.23 -1.01 13.17
CA LYS A 95 -3.47 -1.55 13.73
C LYS A 95 -3.14 -2.80 14.52
N ASP A 96 -3.74 -2.92 15.69
CA ASP A 96 -3.68 -4.12 16.52
C ASP A 96 -4.24 -5.38 15.81
N ASN A 97 -3.76 -6.56 16.21
CA ASN A 97 -4.11 -7.86 15.62
C ASN A 97 -5.19 -8.66 16.39
N ASP A 98 -5.86 -8.05 17.37
CA ASP A 98 -6.91 -8.67 18.17
C ASP A 98 -6.37 -9.91 18.95
N ASP A 99 -5.25 -9.76 19.67
CA ASP A 99 -4.52 -10.87 20.32
C ASP A 99 -5.08 -11.34 21.67
N GLU A 100 -6.09 -10.65 22.22
CA GLU A 100 -6.63 -11.00 23.54
C GLU A 100 -7.40 -12.32 23.53
N LEU A 101 -7.00 -13.21 24.45
CA LEU A 101 -7.69 -14.48 24.68
C LEU A 101 -8.81 -14.35 25.73
N PRO A 102 -9.95 -15.04 25.54
CA PRO A 102 -11.01 -15.10 26.54
C PRO A 102 -10.47 -15.51 27.93
N PRO A 103 -10.91 -14.85 29.03
CA PRO A 103 -12.08 -13.99 29.13
C PRO A 103 -11.82 -12.49 28.84
N LEU A 104 -10.62 -12.11 28.41
CA LEU A 104 -10.32 -10.72 28.06
C LEU A 104 -11.10 -10.33 26.79
N SER A 105 -11.59 -9.10 26.75
CA SER A 105 -12.13 -8.50 25.53
C SER A 105 -10.99 -7.90 24.72
N ASN A 106 -11.19 -7.81 23.41
CA ASN A 106 -10.29 -7.10 22.50
C ASN A 106 -9.94 -5.70 23.00
N ASP A 107 -8.66 -5.36 23.04
CA ASP A 107 -8.20 -4.00 23.29
C ASP A 107 -7.44 -3.48 22.05
N PRO A 108 -8.10 -2.77 21.13
CA PRO A 108 -7.45 -2.31 19.90
C PRO A 108 -6.32 -1.30 20.13
N ASN A 109 -6.14 -0.85 21.37
CA ASN A 109 -5.20 0.18 21.78
C ASN A 109 -3.92 -0.39 22.42
N GLN A 110 -3.81 -1.70 22.56
CA GLN A 110 -2.70 -2.33 23.26
C GLN A 110 -2.28 -3.64 22.58
N ASP A 111 -1.04 -3.69 22.11
CA ASP A 111 -0.39 -4.91 21.63
C ASP A 111 0.19 -5.71 22.82
N ASN A 112 -0.05 -7.02 22.85
CA ASN A 112 0.42 -7.92 23.90
C ASN A 112 1.33 -9.05 23.38
N ASP A 113 1.41 -9.28 22.06
CA ASP A 113 2.12 -10.39 21.43
C ASP A 113 3.24 -9.97 20.46
N LEU A 114 3.51 -8.66 20.31
CA LEU A 114 4.48 -8.11 19.38
C LEU A 114 4.14 -8.41 17.91
N MET A 115 2.86 -8.44 17.56
CA MET A 115 2.39 -8.57 16.19
C MET A 115 1.34 -7.52 15.83
N VAL A 116 1.70 -6.61 14.93
CA VAL A 116 0.78 -5.56 14.46
C VAL A 116 0.53 -5.63 12.96
N PHE A 117 -0.64 -5.17 12.53
CA PHE A 117 -0.91 -4.92 11.12
C PHE A 117 -0.36 -3.55 10.69
N LEU A 118 0.51 -3.55 9.69
CA LEU A 118 0.85 -2.35 8.93
C LEU A 118 -0.20 -2.16 7.84
N VAL A 119 -0.85 -1.00 7.81
CA VAL A 119 -1.86 -0.63 6.83
C VAL A 119 -1.31 0.48 5.95
N SER A 120 -0.87 0.13 4.74
CA SER A 120 -0.35 1.10 3.78
C SER A 120 -1.41 1.49 2.77
N LYS A 121 -1.63 2.79 2.61
CA LYS A 121 -2.57 3.38 1.67
C LYS A 121 -1.83 4.24 0.65
N CYS A 122 -2.05 3.97 -0.63
CA CYS A 122 -1.58 4.87 -1.69
C CYS A 122 -2.47 6.11 -1.77
N THR A 123 -1.86 7.29 -1.67
CA THR A 123 -2.49 8.62 -1.78
C THR A 123 -2.27 9.27 -3.14
N ARG A 124 -1.28 8.81 -3.92
CA ARG A 124 -0.94 9.35 -5.25
C ARG A 124 -2.06 9.25 -6.29
N TYR A 125 -2.90 8.21 -6.19
CA TYR A 125 -3.98 7.92 -7.15
C TYR A 125 -5.35 7.98 -6.45
N PRO A 126 -5.88 9.18 -6.12
CA PRO A 126 -7.08 9.33 -5.29
C PRO A 126 -8.36 8.76 -5.94
N GLU A 127 -8.42 8.69 -7.27
CA GLU A 127 -9.54 8.10 -8.03
C GLU A 127 -9.57 6.56 -7.92
N HIS A 128 -8.43 5.95 -7.58
CA HIS A 128 -8.24 4.50 -7.50
C HIS A 128 -7.40 4.14 -6.27
N PRO A 129 -7.89 4.44 -5.05
CA PRO A 129 -7.12 4.19 -3.85
C PRO A 129 -6.92 2.69 -3.68
N ARG A 130 -5.71 2.30 -3.26
CA ARG A 130 -5.38 0.94 -2.87
C ARG A 130 -4.76 0.96 -1.49
N THR A 131 -5.24 0.04 -0.67
CA THR A 131 -4.72 -0.21 0.67
C THR A 131 -4.27 -1.65 0.73
N VAL A 132 -3.07 -1.88 1.25
CA VAL A 132 -2.52 -3.21 1.51
C VAL A 132 -2.22 -3.29 2.99
N MET A 133 -2.56 -4.44 3.57
CA MET A 133 -2.32 -4.71 4.98
C MET A 133 -1.39 -5.91 5.10
N GLN A 134 -0.44 -5.84 6.03
CA GLN A 134 0.50 -6.91 6.32
C GLN A 134 0.65 -7.07 7.83
N LEU A 135 0.54 -8.31 8.32
CA LEU A 135 0.93 -8.65 9.68
C LEU A 135 2.46 -8.66 9.79
N VAL A 136 2.98 -7.97 10.79
CA VAL A 136 4.41 -7.92 11.11
C VAL A 136 4.58 -8.36 12.54
N GLU A 137 5.41 -9.38 12.73
CA GLU A 137 5.86 -9.85 14.04
C GLU A 137 7.26 -9.30 14.33
N TYR A 138 7.48 -8.83 15.56
CA TYR A 138 8.81 -8.55 16.08
C TYR A 138 9.27 -9.66 17.02
N THR A 139 10.29 -10.41 16.60
CA THR A 139 10.92 -11.44 17.44
C THR A 139 12.29 -10.93 17.91
N ALA A 140 12.47 -10.74 19.22
CA ALA A 140 13.77 -10.35 19.80
C ALA A 140 14.86 -11.44 19.68
N ALA A 141 14.49 -12.66 19.29
CA ALA A 141 15.42 -13.73 18.97
C ALA A 141 15.94 -13.55 17.53
N GLY A 142 17.21 -13.18 17.40
CA GLY A 142 17.84 -12.84 16.12
C GLY A 142 17.70 -13.94 15.05
N HIS A 143 16.74 -13.76 14.15
CA HIS A 143 16.78 -14.45 12.88
C HIS A 143 17.87 -13.81 12.01
N THR A 144 19.00 -14.50 11.92
CA THR A 144 20.09 -14.10 11.02
C THR A 144 19.67 -14.43 9.59
N TYR A 145 18.84 -13.58 8.97
CA TYR A 145 18.48 -13.68 7.56
C TYR A 145 19.66 -13.22 6.69
N ARG A 146 20.79 -13.94 6.74
CA ARG A 146 22.02 -13.58 6.01
C ARG A 146 21.88 -13.72 4.48
N ASN A 147 20.96 -14.57 4.03
CA ASN A 147 20.85 -15.00 2.63
C ASN A 147 19.45 -14.84 2.03
N GLN A 148 18.53 -14.08 2.65
CA GLN A 148 17.25 -13.76 2.01
C GLN A 148 17.39 -12.48 1.19
N ALA A 149 16.90 -12.49 -0.05
CA ALA A 149 16.78 -11.30 -0.86
C ALA A 149 15.66 -10.41 -0.27
N GLY A 150 16.01 -9.53 0.66
CA GLY A 150 15.09 -8.60 1.32
C GLY A 150 15.82 -7.50 2.11
N GLN A 151 15.19 -6.33 2.25
CA GLN A 151 15.77 -5.11 2.85
C GLN A 151 15.73 -5.09 4.40
N GLY A 152 16.34 -6.07 5.07
CA GLY A 152 16.71 -5.92 6.48
C GLY A 152 18.04 -5.15 6.62
N GLY A 153 18.19 -4.31 7.64
CA GLY A 153 19.32 -3.37 7.83
C GLY A 153 20.73 -3.99 7.94
N PHE A 154 20.85 -5.32 7.92
CA PHE A 154 22.12 -6.06 7.95
C PHE A 154 22.28 -7.08 6.80
N ASN A 155 21.48 -6.98 5.73
CA ASN A 155 21.64 -7.87 4.57
C ASN A 155 22.88 -7.53 3.75
N THR A 156 23.66 -8.53 3.35
CA THR A 156 24.83 -8.37 2.47
C THR A 156 24.47 -8.34 0.97
N GLY A 157 23.18 -8.42 0.63
CA GLY A 157 22.73 -8.54 -0.76
C GLY A 157 23.16 -9.86 -1.41
N ASN A 158 22.34 -10.37 -2.35
CA ASN A 158 22.78 -11.44 -3.22
C ASN A 158 23.68 -10.84 -4.31
N THR A 159 24.99 -10.89 -4.13
CA THR A 159 25.96 -10.57 -5.18
C THR A 159 26.11 -11.78 -6.11
N ASN A 160 25.17 -11.97 -7.04
CA ASN A 160 25.39 -12.80 -8.23
C ASN A 160 25.61 -11.90 -9.43
#